data_AF-A0A7S0LHZ4-F1
#
_entry.id   AF-A0A7S0LHZ4-F1
#
_cell.length_a   1.000
_cell.length_b   1.000
_cell.length_c   1.000
_cell.angle_alpha   90.00
_cell.angle_beta   90.00
_cell.angle_gamma   90.00
#
_symmetry.space_group_name_H-M   'P 1'
#
loop_
_entity.id
_entity.type
_entity.pdbx_description
1 polymer ?
#
loop_
_entity_poly.entity_id
_entity_poly.type
_entity_poly.pdbx_seq_one_letter_code
_entity_poly.pdbx_strand_id
1 'polypeptide(L)'
;SGIPGLPPPSSVVGQAWSEEEYVLGAYGAWWPPGVLTSSREQWSAVPGGRVFFAGTEWSAVGSGYMNGAVHNGRKHGSLVASLLKRDRIDACAYRLPRGPCVVPAAPHHAS
;
A
#
# COMPACT_ATOMS: atom_id res chain seq x y z
N SER A 1 -33.92 4.36 -24.40
CA SER A 1 -34.01 5.01 -25.72
C SER A 1 -32.71 5.74 -25.98
N GLY A 2 -32.16 5.63 -27.20
CA GLY A 2 -30.91 6.32 -27.56
C GLY A 2 -31.09 7.85 -27.64
N ILE A 3 -29.97 8.58 -27.60
CA ILE A 3 -29.98 10.03 -27.81
C ILE A 3 -30.35 10.31 -29.28
N PRO A 4 -31.38 11.14 -29.58
CA PRO A 4 -31.77 11.45 -30.96
C PRO A 4 -30.59 12.00 -31.77
N GLY A 5 -30.40 11.49 -32.99
CA GLY A 5 -29.33 11.91 -33.90
C GLY A 5 -27.98 11.22 -33.68
N LEU A 6 -27.82 10.40 -32.64
CA LEU A 6 -26.62 9.60 -32.45
C LEU A 6 -26.81 8.19 -33.05
N PRO A 7 -25.90 7.70 -33.91
CA PRO A 7 -25.98 6.34 -34.42
C PRO A 7 -25.82 5.33 -33.26
N PRO A 8 -26.39 4.13 -33.39
CA PRO A 8 -26.20 3.09 -32.38
C PRO A 8 -24.71 2.70 -32.26
N PRO A 9 -24.20 2.39 -31.06
CA PRO A 9 -22.83 1.94 -30.89
C PRO A 9 -22.63 0.58 -31.56
N SER A 10 -21.46 0.35 -32.16
CA SER A 10 -21.09 -0.96 -32.72
C SER A 10 -20.80 -2.01 -31.65
N SER A 11 -20.38 -1.58 -30.46
CA SER A 11 -20.16 -2.44 -29.28
C SER A 11 -20.15 -1.60 -28.00
N VAL A 12 -20.52 -2.23 -26.87
CA VAL A 12 -20.43 -1.62 -25.53
C VAL A 12 -19.70 -2.59 -24.62
N VAL A 13 -18.70 -2.10 -23.88
CA VAL A 13 -17.98 -2.85 -22.85
C VAL A 13 -18.05 -2.03 -21.57
N GLY A 14 -18.46 -2.67 -20.48
CA GLY A 14 -18.49 -2.10 -19.14
C GLY A 14 -17.61 -2.93 -18.21
N GLN A 15 -17.12 -2.29 -17.15
CA GLN A 15 -16.41 -2.96 -16.07
C GLN A 15 -16.98 -2.52 -14.73
N ALA A 16 -17.40 -3.48 -13.91
CA ALA A 16 -17.96 -3.25 -12.58
C ALA A 16 -16.85 -3.42 -11.53
N TRP A 17 -16.00 -2.41 -11.38
CA TRP A 17 -14.85 -2.47 -10.46
C TRP A 17 -15.21 -2.78 -9.00
N SER A 18 -16.43 -2.42 -8.57
CA SER A 18 -16.95 -2.74 -7.24
C SER A 18 -17.25 -4.23 -7.04
N GLU A 19 -17.39 -5.00 -8.12
CA GLU A 19 -17.70 -6.44 -8.10
C GLU A 19 -16.45 -7.31 -8.32
N GLU A 20 -15.29 -6.70 -8.60
CA GLU A 20 -14.02 -7.39 -8.77
C GLU A 20 -13.46 -7.87 -7.42
N GLU A 21 -13.36 -9.18 -7.23
CA GLU A 21 -12.96 -9.84 -5.96
C GLU A 21 -11.64 -9.30 -5.39
N TYR A 22 -10.66 -9.01 -6.25
CA TYR A 22 -9.33 -8.60 -5.82
C TYR A 22 -9.15 -7.08 -5.80
N VAL A 23 -10.03 -6.32 -6.43
CA VAL A 23 -9.92 -4.85 -6.55
C VAL A 23 -10.88 -4.16 -5.59
N LEU A 24 -12.07 -4.72 -5.38
CA LEU A 24 -13.11 -4.29 -4.43
C LEU A 24 -13.62 -2.86 -4.66
N GLY A 25 -13.27 -2.23 -5.78
CA GLY A 25 -13.61 -0.87 -6.13
C GLY A 25 -12.56 -0.21 -7.00
N ALA A 26 -12.81 1.02 -7.40
CA ALA A 26 -11.86 1.86 -8.11
C ALA A 26 -12.13 3.34 -7.78
N TYR A 27 -11.17 4.25 -7.93
CA TYR A 27 -9.79 4.10 -8.45
C TYR A 27 -8.71 4.01 -7.37
N GLY A 28 -9.08 4.18 -6.10
CA GLY A 28 -8.16 4.04 -4.97
C GLY A 28 -8.92 3.99 -3.66
N ALA A 29 -8.21 3.65 -2.59
CA ALA A 29 -8.79 3.62 -1.26
C ALA A 29 -9.17 5.03 -0.76
N TRP A 30 -10.35 5.15 -0.17
CA TRP A 30 -10.77 6.35 0.56
C TRP A 30 -10.57 6.14 2.07
N TRP A 31 -10.13 7.19 2.75
CA TRP A 31 -9.88 7.18 4.19
C TRP A 31 -10.92 8.06 4.90
N PRO A 32 -11.87 7.46 5.63
CA PRO A 32 -12.85 8.23 6.41
C PRO A 32 -12.19 9.19 7.41
N PRO A 33 -12.91 10.24 7.84
CA PRO A 33 -12.41 11.17 8.85
C PRO A 33 -11.86 10.45 10.08
N GLY A 34 -10.68 10.87 10.54
CA GLY A 34 -10.00 10.31 11.72
C GLY A 34 -9.14 9.07 11.46
N VAL A 35 -9.34 8.34 10.36
CA VAL A 35 -8.58 7.09 10.08
C VAL A 35 -7.09 7.36 9.89
N LEU A 36 -6.74 8.37 9.07
CA LEU A 36 -5.34 8.72 8.83
C LEU A 36 -4.62 9.22 10.08
N THR A 37 -5.33 9.80 11.04
CA THR A 37 -4.73 10.31 12.28
C THR A 37 -4.62 9.23 13.35
N SER A 38 -5.57 8.28 13.40
CA SER A 38 -5.59 7.23 14.44
C SER A 38 -4.79 5.98 14.07
N SER A 39 -4.71 5.65 12.78
CA SER A 39 -4.22 4.33 12.32
C SER A 39 -2.87 4.39 11.59
N ARG A 40 -2.39 5.59 11.25
CA ARG A 40 -1.20 5.78 10.43
C ARG A 40 0.07 5.21 11.05
N GLU A 41 0.22 5.32 12.37
CA GLU A 41 1.38 4.74 13.06
C GLU A 41 1.34 3.20 13.03
N GLN A 42 0.15 2.62 13.17
CA GLN A 42 -0.03 1.16 13.17
C GLN A 42 0.30 0.55 11.81
N TRP A 43 -0.12 1.18 10.70
CA TRP A 43 0.21 0.68 9.36
C TRP A 43 1.68 0.84 8.99
N SER A 44 2.37 1.79 9.62
CA SER A 44 3.80 2.00 9.40
C SER A 44 4.66 0.99 10.18
N ALA A 45 4.07 0.26 11.13
CA ALA A 45 4.76 -0.65 12.03
C ALA A 45 4.35 -2.11 11.78
N VAL A 46 4.99 -2.79 10.82
CA VAL A 46 4.87 -4.25 10.74
C VAL A 46 5.87 -4.89 11.71
N PRO A 47 5.43 -5.70 12.69
CA PRO A 47 6.33 -6.41 13.57
C PRO A 47 7.31 -7.28 12.77
N GLY A 48 8.61 -7.15 13.06
CA GLY A 48 9.66 -7.98 12.45
C GLY A 48 10.39 -7.38 11.24
N GLY A 49 9.98 -6.21 10.72
CA GLY A 49 10.79 -5.39 9.81
C GLY A 49 11.13 -5.99 8.43
N ARG A 50 10.43 -7.07 8.02
CA ARG A 50 10.65 -7.77 6.75
C ARG A 50 9.48 -7.67 5.77
N VAL A 51 8.42 -6.95 6.15
CA VAL A 51 7.24 -6.71 5.31
C VAL A 51 7.19 -5.23 5.00
N PHE A 52 7.00 -4.90 3.72
CA PHE A 52 6.90 -3.55 3.21
C PHE A 52 5.62 -3.40 2.42
N PHE A 53 4.89 -2.30 2.65
CA PHE A 53 3.69 -1.99 1.88
C PHE A 53 4.05 -1.14 0.66
N ALA A 54 3.69 -1.65 -0.51
CA ALA A 54 3.73 -0.93 -1.77
C ALA A 54 2.33 -0.73 -2.33
N GLY A 55 2.19 0.16 -3.30
CA GLY A 55 0.90 0.47 -3.93
C GLY A 55 0.71 1.96 -4.14
N THR A 56 -0.33 2.34 -4.88
CA THR A 56 -0.60 3.75 -5.17
C THR A 56 -1.10 4.49 -3.94
N GLU A 57 -1.87 3.83 -3.09
CA GLU A 57 -2.39 4.32 -1.81
C GLU A 57 -1.27 4.78 -0.86
N TRP A 58 -0.12 4.13 -0.95
CA TRP A 58 1.07 4.43 -0.14
C TRP A 58 2.00 5.47 -0.79
N SER A 59 1.70 5.94 -1.99
CA SER A 59 2.51 6.95 -2.66
C SER A 59 2.21 8.35 -2.14
N ALA A 60 3.25 9.10 -1.79
CA ALA A 60 3.12 10.52 -1.45
C ALA A 60 2.80 11.40 -2.68
N VAL A 61 3.06 10.89 -3.89
CA VAL A 61 2.85 11.59 -5.15
C VAL A 61 2.07 10.68 -6.09
N GLY A 62 0.97 11.17 -6.66
CA GLY A 62 0.13 10.40 -7.59
C GLY A 62 -0.64 9.26 -6.93
N SER A 63 -1.03 9.40 -5.65
CA SER A 63 -1.88 8.44 -4.97
C SER A 63 -3.22 8.27 -5.68
N GLY A 64 -3.66 7.02 -5.88
CA GLY A 64 -4.84 6.66 -6.69
C GLY A 64 -4.58 6.58 -8.19
N TYR A 65 -3.33 6.80 -8.65
CA TYR A 65 -2.96 6.75 -10.06
C TYR A 65 -1.82 5.77 -10.33
N MET A 66 -1.66 5.37 -11.59
CA MET A 66 -0.60 4.46 -12.04
C MET A 66 0.81 4.97 -11.72
N ASN A 67 1.06 6.29 -11.83
CA ASN A 67 2.36 6.87 -11.51
C ASN A 67 2.69 6.74 -10.01
N GLY A 68 1.70 6.80 -9.12
CA GLY A 68 1.88 6.52 -7.70
C GLY A 68 2.30 5.08 -7.44
N ALA A 69 1.66 4.11 -8.10
CA ALA A 69 2.04 2.70 -8.01
C ALA A 69 3.50 2.48 -8.45
N VAL A 70 3.90 3.04 -9.60
CA VAL A 70 5.28 2.94 -10.10
C VAL A 70 6.27 3.61 -9.14
N HIS A 71 5.97 4.83 -8.68
CA HIS A 71 6.85 5.59 -7.80
C HIS A 71 7.10 4.86 -6.48
N ASN A 72 6.02 4.48 -5.77
CA ASN A 72 6.13 3.82 -4.48
C ASN A 72 6.72 2.40 -4.62
N GLY A 73 6.30 1.65 -5.64
CA GLY A 73 6.83 0.31 -5.93
C GLY A 73 8.33 0.32 -6.18
N ARG A 74 8.84 1.26 -6.98
CA ARG A 74 10.30 1.42 -7.20
C ARG A 74 11.04 1.77 -5.91
N LYS A 75 10.50 2.68 -5.10
CA LYS A 75 11.07 3.06 -3.80
C LYS A 75 11.24 1.85 -2.88
N HIS A 76 10.17 1.09 -2.66
CA HIS A 76 10.20 -0.07 -1.75
C HIS A 76 10.98 -1.26 -2.34
N GLY A 77 10.87 -1.51 -3.65
CA GLY A 77 11.68 -2.54 -4.31
C GLY A 77 13.18 -2.27 -4.18
N SER A 78 13.61 -1.01 -4.32
CA SER A 78 15.02 -0.61 -4.14
C SER A 78 15.47 -0.76 -2.69
N LEU A 79 14.59 -0.44 -1.73
CA LEU A 79 14.86 -0.65 -0.30
C LEU A 79 15.05 -2.14 0.00
N VAL A 80 14.13 -3.00 -0.44
CA VAL A 80 14.23 -4.46 -0.23
C VAL A 80 15.49 -5.02 -0.87
N ALA A 81 15.79 -4.64 -2.12
CA ALA A 81 17.02 -5.06 -2.80
C ALA A 81 18.28 -4.63 -2.03
N SER A 82 18.28 -3.45 -1.40
CA SER A 82 19.39 -2.99 -0.55
C SER A 82 19.52 -3.81 0.74
N LEU A 83 18.41 -4.26 1.32
CA LEU A 83 18.38 -5.04 2.55
C LEU A 83 18.82 -6.49 2.32
N LEU A 84 18.45 -7.09 1.17
CA LEU A 84 18.89 -8.43 0.79
C LEU A 84 20.40 -8.54 0.57
N LYS A 85 21.06 -7.44 0.22
CA LYS A 85 22.53 -7.37 0.08
C LYS A 85 23.27 -7.25 1.42
N ARG A 86 22.56 -7.11 2.54
CA ARG A 86 23.16 -7.03 3.88
C ARG A 86 23.16 -8.42 4.51
N ASP A 87 24.29 -8.83 5.08
CA ASP A 87 24.43 -10.13 5.74
C ASP A 87 23.46 -10.31 6.92
N ARG A 88 22.98 -9.21 7.53
CA ARG A 88 21.87 -9.22 8.50
C ARG A 88 20.88 -8.08 8.23
N ILE A 89 19.60 -8.43 8.09
CA ILE A 89 18.49 -7.47 8.23
C ILE A 89 18.11 -7.45 9.71
N ASP A 90 18.62 -6.48 10.45
CA ASP A 90 18.15 -6.22 11.80
C ASP A 90 16.76 -5.57 11.70
N ALA A 91 15.76 -6.13 12.37
CA ALA A 91 14.38 -5.61 12.34
C ALA A 91 14.30 -4.12 12.78
N CYS A 92 15.28 -3.63 13.54
CA CYS A 92 15.43 -2.23 13.93
C CYS A 92 15.93 -1.29 12.82
N ALA A 93 16.42 -1.81 11.70
CA ALA A 93 16.92 -0.99 10.60
C ALA A 93 15.80 -0.27 9.83
N TYR A 94 14.55 -0.72 9.97
CA TYR A 94 13.38 0.05 9.53
C TYR A 94 13.02 1.10 10.60
N ARG A 95 13.90 2.12 10.73
CA ARG A 95 13.63 3.30 11.55
C ARG A 95 12.66 4.20 10.79
N LEU A 96 11.40 4.26 11.22
CA LEU A 96 10.54 5.39 10.87
C LEU A 96 11.18 6.68 11.41
N PRO A 97 11.01 7.84 10.76
CA PRO A 97 11.72 9.06 11.12
C PRO A 97 11.50 9.55 12.57
N ARG A 98 10.49 9.05 13.30
CA ARG A 98 10.11 9.54 14.64
C ARG A 98 9.50 8.47 15.57
N GLY A 99 10.18 7.35 15.80
CA GLY A 99 9.75 6.40 16.84
C GLY A 99 10.86 5.44 17.29
N PRO A 100 10.86 4.99 18.56
CA PRO A 100 11.83 4.00 19.03
C PRO A 100 11.65 2.66 18.28
N CYS A 101 12.75 1.93 18.09
CA CYS A 101 12.65 0.55 17.61
C CYS A 101 11.90 -0.28 18.64
N VAL A 102 10.71 -0.76 18.30
CA VAL A 102 10.00 -1.75 19.12
C VAL A 102 10.50 -3.14 18.70
N VAL A 103 11.46 -3.67 19.44
CA VAL A 103 11.75 -5.11 19.40
C VAL A 103 10.61 -5.84 20.11
N PRO A 104 10.03 -6.93 19.55
CA PRO A 104 9.19 -7.81 20.34
C PRO A 104 10.04 -8.36 21.48
N ALA A 105 9.54 -8.27 22.72
CA ALA A 105 10.17 -8.95 23.85
C ALA A 105 10.30 -10.44 23.54
N ALA A 106 11.48 -11.02 23.75
CA ALA A 106 11.70 -12.46 23.61
C ALA A 106 10.68 -13.21 24.49
N PRO A 107 10.14 -14.36 24.05
CA PRO A 107 9.27 -15.15 24.90
C PRO A 107 10.03 -15.54 26.16
N HIS A 108 9.45 -15.25 27.33
CA HIS A 108 9.94 -15.76 28.59
C HIS A 108 9.88 -17.29 28.50
N HIS A 109 11.04 -17.94 28.38
CA HIS A 109 11.15 -19.36 28.68
C HIS A 109 10.81 -19.51 30.16
N ALA A 110 9.62 -20.06 30.43
CA ALA A 110 9.25 -20.51 31.76
C ALA A 110 10.17 -21.70 32.10
N SER A 111 11.00 -21.50 33.12
CA SER A 111 11.71 -22.57 33.83
C SER A 111 10.75 -23.42 34.65
#